data_AF-A0A0A2M4B1-F1
#
_entry.id   AF-A0A0A2M4B1-F1
#
_cell.length_a   1.000
_cell.length_b   1.000
_cell.length_c   1.000
_cell.angle_alpha   90.00
_cell.angle_beta   90.00
_cell.angle_gamma   90.00
#
_symmetry.space_group_name_H-M   'P 1'
#
loop_
_entity.id
_entity.type
_entity.pdbx_description
1 polymer ?
#
loop_
_entity_poly.entity_id
_entity_poly.type
_entity_poly.pdbx_seq_one_letter_code
_entity_poly.pdbx_strand_id
1 'polypeptide(L)'
;MEITEFFKWLAIFSPIVSGIIVGIVTHKLSNRSKRIDILYQNKIRAFHEFHKILINYRFELEPSIYNNPFLERSFDAKGSVETLNILNNAFVSNSIYLNKESTKAVMDLMTKINFFCGFNKHDFENINPYLDMAVEVNKVVNILYKDLNLK
;
A
#
# COMPACT_ATOMS: atom_id res chain seq x y z
N MET A 1 -1.53 -31.91 -57.50
CA MET A 1 -0.50 -31.62 -56.50
C MET A 1 -0.31 -32.89 -55.68
N GLU A 2 0.85 -33.53 -55.77
CA GLU A 2 1.11 -34.80 -55.08
C GLU A 2 1.17 -34.59 -53.56
N ILE A 3 0.57 -35.52 -52.81
CA ILE A 3 0.47 -35.47 -51.33
C ILE A 3 1.85 -35.25 -50.67
N THR A 4 2.90 -35.78 -51.28
CA THR A 4 4.30 -35.67 -50.86
C THR A 4 4.88 -34.25 -50.93
N GLU A 5 4.49 -33.43 -51.91
CA GLU A 5 4.93 -32.03 -51.99
C GLU A 5 4.26 -31.17 -50.92
N PHE A 6 2.98 -31.44 -50.63
CA PHE A 6 2.26 -30.77 -49.55
C PHE A 6 2.95 -30.97 -48.19
N PHE A 7 3.37 -32.20 -47.87
CA PHE A 7 4.09 -32.50 -46.63
C PHE A 7 5.45 -31.79 -46.54
N LYS A 8 6.20 -31.66 -47.65
CA LYS A 8 7.47 -30.93 -47.67
C LYS A 8 7.27 -29.44 -47.39
N TRP A 9 6.28 -28.83 -48.02
CA TRP A 9 5.93 -27.43 -47.74
C TRP A 9 5.44 -27.21 -46.31
N LEU A 10 4.63 -28.13 -45.78
CA LEU A 10 4.14 -28.06 -44.41
C LEU A 10 5.28 -28.22 -43.40
N ALA A 11 6.26 -29.08 -43.67
CA ALA A 11 7.46 -29.23 -42.85
C ALA A 11 8.35 -27.98 -42.84
N ILE A 12 8.39 -27.22 -43.94
CA ILE A 12 9.15 -25.96 -44.03
C ILE A 12 8.40 -24.81 -43.34
N PHE A 13 7.08 -24.71 -43.52
CA PHE A 13 6.28 -23.62 -42.94
C PHE A 13 5.91 -23.81 -41.47
N SER A 14 5.79 -25.06 -41.00
CA SER A 14 5.44 -25.39 -39.61
C SER A 14 6.35 -24.69 -38.57
N PRO A 15 7.69 -24.76 -38.67
CA PRO A 15 8.59 -24.09 -37.73
C PRO A 15 8.45 -22.57 -37.76
N ILE A 16 8.21 -22.00 -38.95
CA ILE A 16 8.05 -20.56 -39.15
C ILE A 16 6.78 -20.06 -38.47
N VAL A 17 5.65 -20.72 -38.74
CA VAL A 17 4.35 -20.37 -38.13
C VAL A 17 4.40 -20.59 -36.62
N SER A 18 5.03 -21.68 -36.16
CA SER A 18 5.24 -21.93 -34.73
C SER A 18 6.08 -20.84 -34.06
N GLY A 19 7.19 -20.44 -34.67
CA GLY A 19 8.04 -19.35 -34.18
C GLY A 19 7.31 -18.01 -34.09
N ILE A 20 6.47 -17.68 -35.09
CA ILE A 20 5.64 -16.47 -35.09
C ILE A 20 4.62 -16.52 -33.93
N ILE A 21 3.91 -17.63 -33.76
CA ILE A 21 2.93 -17.79 -32.68
C ILE A 21 3.60 -17.69 -31.32
N VAL A 22 4.71 -18.40 -31.10
CA VAL A 22 5.47 -18.35 -29.85
C VAL A 22 6.00 -16.94 -29.58
N GLY A 23 6.50 -16.25 -30.59
CA GLY A 23 6.96 -14.86 -30.47
C GLY A 23 5.83 -13.92 -30.00
N ILE A 24 4.67 -14.00 -30.63
CA ILE A 24 3.50 -13.17 -30.28
C ILE A 24 3.01 -13.47 -28.86
N VAL A 25 2.85 -14.76 -28.52
CA VAL A 25 2.39 -15.19 -27.19
C VAL A 25 3.39 -14.76 -26.11
N THR A 26 4.68 -15.00 -26.33
CA THR A 26 5.74 -14.61 -25.39
C THR A 26 5.78 -13.12 -25.18
N HIS A 27 5.69 -12.33 -26.25
CA HIS A 27 5.68 -10.88 -26.13
C HIS A 27 4.47 -10.37 -25.33
N LYS A 28 3.28 -10.90 -25.63
CA LYS A 28 2.04 -10.48 -24.95
C LYS A 28 2.06 -10.85 -23.46
N LEU A 29 2.51 -12.06 -23.12
CA LEU A 29 2.64 -12.50 -21.74
C LEU A 29 3.73 -11.72 -20.99
N SER A 30 4.88 -11.48 -21.62
CA SER A 30 5.97 -10.69 -21.03
C SER A 30 5.54 -9.26 -20.71
N ASN A 31 4.84 -8.59 -21.63
CA ASN A 31 4.32 -7.24 -21.39
C ASN A 31 3.31 -7.21 -20.25
N ARG A 32 2.42 -8.22 -20.19
CA ARG A 32 1.45 -8.33 -19.09
C ARG A 32 2.14 -8.56 -17.75
N SER A 33 3.14 -9.44 -17.70
CA SER A 33 3.94 -9.71 -16.48
C SER A 33 4.62 -8.44 -16.00
N LYS A 34 5.37 -7.75 -16.87
CA LYS A 34 6.07 -6.50 -16.53
C LYS A 34 5.12 -5.44 -15.98
N ARG A 35 3.93 -5.30 -16.57
CA ARG A 35 2.92 -4.34 -16.08
C ARG A 35 2.43 -4.70 -14.68
N ILE A 36 2.21 -5.99 -14.41
CA ILE A 36 1.82 -6.48 -13.09
C ILE A 36 2.94 -6.24 -12.07
N ASP A 37 4.19 -6.53 -12.42
CA ASP A 37 5.35 -6.32 -11.56
C ASP A 37 5.52 -4.85 -11.16
N ILE A 38 5.39 -3.93 -12.13
CA ILE A 38 5.46 -2.48 -11.88
C ILE A 38 4.33 -2.03 -10.93
N LEU A 39 3.11 -2.52 -11.15
CA LEU A 39 1.99 -2.20 -10.26
C LEU A 39 2.23 -2.72 -8.84
N TYR A 40 2.79 -3.92 -8.69
CA TYR A 40 3.13 -4.48 -7.39
C TYR A 40 4.24 -3.72 -6.67
N GLN A 41 5.30 -3.35 -7.38
CA GLN A 41 6.38 -2.56 -6.81
C GLN A 41 5.87 -1.21 -6.29
N ASN A 42 5.01 -0.54 -7.05
CA ASN A 42 4.41 0.72 -6.62
C ASN A 42 3.46 0.52 -5.42
N LYS A 43 2.70 -0.57 -5.39
CA LYS A 43 1.85 -0.91 -4.23
C LYS A 43 2.66 -1.16 -2.96
N ILE A 44 3.78 -1.88 -3.04
CA ILE A 44 4.69 -2.11 -1.91
C ILE A 44 5.29 -0.78 -1.44
N ARG A 45 5.72 0.08 -2.37
CA ARG A 45 6.27 1.39 -2.04
C ARG A 45 5.24 2.28 -1.33
N ALA A 46 4.01 2.34 -1.85
CA ALA A 46 2.90 3.05 -1.23
C ALA A 46 2.65 2.56 0.20
N PHE A 47 2.57 1.24 0.40
CA PHE A 47 2.43 0.67 1.74
C PHE A 47 3.56 1.09 2.67
N HIS A 48 4.82 1.01 2.22
CA HIS A 48 5.97 1.35 3.04
C HIS A 48 5.94 2.82 3.48
N GLU A 49 5.50 3.71 2.60
CA GLU A 49 5.31 5.13 2.90
C GLU A 49 4.25 5.34 3.99
N PHE A 50 3.04 4.77 3.83
CA PHE A 50 2.01 4.84 4.87
C PHE A 50 2.46 4.21 6.19
N HIS A 51 3.06 3.03 6.13
CA HIS A 51 3.53 2.30 7.31
C HIS A 51 4.54 3.11 8.11
N LYS A 52 5.49 3.76 7.44
CA LYS A 52 6.49 4.62 8.10
C LYS A 52 5.82 5.80 8.83
N ILE A 53 4.88 6.48 8.17
CA ILE A 53 4.15 7.62 8.75
C ILE A 53 3.36 7.16 9.99
N LEU A 54 2.63 6.05 9.85
CA LEU A 54 1.76 5.52 10.89
C LEU A 54 2.55 5.01 12.10
N ILE A 55 3.67 4.32 11.89
CA ILE A 55 4.54 3.89 13.00
C ILE A 55 5.16 5.09 13.73
N ASN A 56 5.67 6.08 13.00
CA ASN A 56 6.23 7.28 13.61
C ASN A 56 5.19 8.00 14.47
N TYR A 57 3.96 8.09 13.97
CA TYR A 57 2.87 8.66 14.73
C TYR A 57 2.53 7.82 15.97
N ARG A 58 2.53 6.48 15.87
CA ARG A 58 2.31 5.61 17.04
C ARG A 58 3.33 5.88 18.14
N PHE A 59 4.61 5.96 17.80
CA PHE A 59 5.67 6.27 18.76
C PHE A 59 5.56 7.67 19.36
N GLU A 60 4.89 8.61 18.69
CA GLU A 60 4.57 9.92 19.27
C GLU A 60 3.48 9.82 20.35
N LEU A 61 2.52 8.92 20.18
CA LEU A 61 1.39 8.74 21.11
C LEU A 61 1.81 7.96 22.38
N GLU A 62 2.68 6.96 22.23
CA GLU A 62 3.06 6.02 23.29
C GLU A 62 3.58 6.67 24.59
N PRO A 63 4.43 7.73 24.57
CA PRO A 63 4.86 8.41 25.78
C PRO A 63 3.71 8.99 26.61
N SER A 64 2.65 9.47 25.94
CA SER A 64 1.44 10.01 26.60
C SER A 64 0.54 8.91 27.18
N ILE A 65 0.71 7.66 26.75
CA ILE A 65 -0.06 6.50 27.23
C ILE A 65 0.62 5.88 28.45
N TYR A 66 1.91 5.60 28.34
CA TYR A 66 2.62 4.75 29.29
C TYR A 66 3.49 5.51 30.29
N ASN A 67 3.72 6.82 30.07
CA ASN A 67 4.56 7.67 30.90
C ASN A 67 5.91 7.03 31.28
N ASN A 68 6.53 6.34 30.31
CA ASN A 68 7.76 5.56 30.51
C ASN A 68 8.92 6.24 29.76
N PRO A 69 10.01 6.62 30.46
CA PRO A 69 11.16 7.28 29.85
C PRO A 69 12.01 6.36 28.97
N PHE A 70 11.84 5.04 29.07
CA PHE A 70 12.57 4.03 28.28
C PHE A 70 11.85 3.60 27.01
N LEU A 71 10.67 4.15 26.72
CA LEU A 71 9.99 3.89 25.45
C LEU A 71 10.76 4.50 24.29
N GLU A 72 10.86 3.75 23.19
CA GLU A 72 11.42 4.25 21.93
C GLU A 72 10.64 5.47 21.48
N ARG A 73 11.34 6.61 21.37
CA ARG A 73 10.81 7.83 20.77
C ARG A 73 11.30 7.91 19.35
N SER A 74 10.38 8.12 18.41
CA SER A 74 10.77 8.46 17.05
C SER A 74 11.27 9.92 17.04
N PHE A 75 12.55 10.14 16.72
CA PHE A 75 13.09 11.48 16.47
C PHE A 75 12.43 12.14 15.25
N ASP A 76 11.79 11.34 14.40
CA ASP A 76 11.03 11.78 13.24
C ASP A 76 9.56 12.08 13.54
N ALA A 77 9.11 11.95 14.80
CA ALA A 77 7.77 12.37 15.20
C ALA A 77 7.58 13.89 15.00
N LYS A 78 6.44 14.31 14.45
CA LYS A 78 6.23 15.68 13.96
C LYS A 78 5.06 16.42 14.61
N GLY A 79 4.30 15.78 15.49
CA GLY A 79 3.02 16.32 15.94
C GLY A 79 1.86 15.73 15.12
N SER A 80 0.68 15.64 15.74
CA SER A 80 -0.55 15.20 15.08
C SER A 80 -0.92 16.03 13.84
N VAL A 81 -0.72 17.36 13.86
CA VAL A 81 -1.03 18.26 12.73
C VAL A 81 -0.12 17.98 11.53
N GLU A 82 1.18 17.89 11.75
CA GLU A 82 2.14 17.63 10.68
C GLU A 82 2.01 16.20 10.16
N THR A 83 1.72 15.23 11.06
CA THR A 83 1.39 13.86 10.67
C THR A 83 0.17 13.83 9.76
N LEU A 84 -0.89 14.59 10.07
CA LEU A 84 -2.07 14.69 9.22
C LEU A 84 -1.72 15.20 7.83
N ASN A 85 -0.88 16.24 7.74
CA ASN A 85 -0.43 16.79 6.46
C ASN A 85 0.38 15.77 5.65
N ILE A 86 1.37 15.12 6.27
CA ILE A 86 2.21 14.10 5.61
C ILE A 86 1.35 12.91 5.16
N LEU A 87 0.43 12.44 6.01
CA LEU A 87 -0.49 11.35 5.70
C LEU A 87 -1.42 11.71 4.54
N ASN A 88 -1.94 12.94 4.50
CA ASN A 88 -2.75 13.43 3.39
C ASN A 88 -1.97 13.47 2.08
N ASN A 89 -0.72 13.96 2.10
CA ASN A 89 0.13 14.00 0.91
C ASN A 89 0.46 12.59 0.38
N ALA A 90 0.76 11.66 1.29
CA ALA A 90 0.95 10.25 0.94
C ALA A 90 -0.35 9.65 0.37
N PHE A 91 -1.50 9.99 0.93
CA PHE A 91 -2.81 9.55 0.45
C PHE A 91 -3.11 10.03 -0.97
N VAL A 92 -2.97 11.34 -1.23
CA VAL A 92 -3.17 11.91 -2.56
C VAL A 92 -2.26 11.24 -3.59
N SER A 93 -0.99 11.00 -3.24
CA SER A 93 0.02 10.43 -4.14
C SER A 93 -0.17 8.94 -4.40
N ASN A 94 -0.69 8.18 -3.43
CA ASN A 94 -0.67 6.72 -3.46
C ASN A 94 -2.04 6.04 -3.45
N SER A 95 -3.14 6.80 -3.34
CA SER A 95 -4.51 6.26 -3.24
C SER A 95 -4.89 5.30 -4.37
N ILE A 96 -4.34 5.49 -5.57
CA ILE A 96 -4.58 4.60 -6.72
C ILE A 96 -4.09 3.15 -6.49
N TYR A 97 -3.15 2.95 -5.57
CA TYR A 97 -2.59 1.63 -5.24
C TYR A 97 -3.30 0.96 -4.06
N LEU A 98 -4.24 1.65 -3.41
CA LEU A 98 -5.01 1.15 -2.30
C LEU A 98 -6.34 0.57 -2.78
N ASN A 99 -6.80 -0.50 -2.12
CA ASN A 99 -8.16 -0.98 -2.30
C ASN A 99 -9.18 -0.08 -1.55
N LYS A 100 -10.47 -0.26 -1.82
CA LYS A 100 -11.54 0.55 -1.21
C LYS A 100 -11.56 0.52 0.32
N GLU A 101 -11.25 -0.64 0.92
CA GLU A 101 -11.22 -0.81 2.37
C GLU A 101 -10.04 -0.03 2.99
N SER A 102 -8.85 -0.17 2.41
CA SER A 102 -7.65 0.59 2.76
C SER A 102 -7.86 2.09 2.61
N THR A 103 -8.43 2.53 1.48
CA THR A 103 -8.75 3.94 1.23
C THR A 103 -9.64 4.50 2.32
N LYS A 104 -10.72 3.79 2.63
CA LYS A 104 -11.66 4.20 3.68
C LYS A 104 -10.98 4.24 5.06
N ALA A 105 -10.22 3.21 5.40
CA ALA A 105 -9.54 3.12 6.70
C ALA A 105 -8.55 4.27 6.92
N VAL A 106 -7.78 4.65 5.89
CA VAL A 106 -6.86 5.80 5.96
C VAL A 106 -7.62 7.11 6.10
N MET A 107 -8.70 7.32 5.32
CA MET A 107 -9.54 8.53 5.43
C MET A 107 -10.22 8.66 6.79
N ASP A 108 -10.74 7.55 7.33
CA ASP A 108 -11.37 7.51 8.65
C ASP A 108 -10.34 7.87 9.74
N LEU A 109 -9.10 7.36 9.64
CA LEU A 109 -8.02 7.71 10.55
C LEU A 109 -7.62 9.19 10.44
N MET A 110 -7.46 9.72 9.23
CA MET A 110 -7.17 11.14 9.02
C MET A 110 -8.25 12.04 9.64
N THR A 111 -9.51 11.66 9.47
CA THR A 111 -10.65 12.37 10.06
C THR A 111 -10.59 12.33 11.59
N LYS A 112 -10.26 11.17 12.18
CA LYS A 112 -10.05 11.04 13.63
C LYS A 112 -8.88 11.90 14.11
N ILE A 113 -7.72 11.86 13.44
CA ILE A 113 -6.57 12.70 13.79
C ILE A 113 -6.98 14.17 13.78
N ASN A 114 -7.65 14.62 12.72
CA ASN A 114 -8.16 15.99 12.62
C ASN A 114 -9.12 16.35 13.77
N PHE A 115 -10.02 15.44 14.13
CA PHE A 115 -10.92 15.62 15.26
C PHE A 115 -10.12 15.84 16.55
N PHE A 116 -9.19 14.94 16.89
CA PHE A 116 -8.43 15.05 18.14
C PHE A 116 -7.45 16.23 18.18
N CYS A 117 -6.95 16.71 17.04
CA CYS A 117 -6.19 17.96 16.97
C CYS A 117 -7.01 19.19 17.39
N GLY A 118 -8.34 19.13 17.27
CA GLY A 118 -9.25 20.25 17.55
C GLY A 118 -9.71 20.38 19.01
N PHE A 119 -9.40 19.41 19.87
CA PHE A 119 -9.86 19.39 21.27
C PHE A 119 -8.71 19.47 22.25
N ASN A 120 -8.93 20.12 23.38
CA ASN A 120 -7.97 20.18 24.48
C ASN A 120 -8.06 18.91 25.31
N LYS A 121 -6.95 18.52 25.96
CA LYS A 121 -6.88 17.35 26.87
C LYS A 121 -7.99 17.33 27.94
N HIS A 122 -8.46 18.50 28.35
CA HIS A 122 -9.51 18.65 29.36
C HIS A 122 -10.92 18.32 28.85
N ASP A 123 -11.12 18.25 27.53
CA ASP A 123 -12.43 17.98 26.93
C ASP A 123 -12.78 16.48 26.95
N PHE A 124 -11.84 15.61 27.34
CA PHE A 124 -12.00 14.16 27.40
C PHE A 124 -11.91 13.66 28.86
N GLU A 125 -12.95 13.86 29.66
CA GLU A 125 -12.95 13.50 31.09
C GLU A 125 -12.84 11.99 31.37
N ASN A 126 -13.04 11.10 30.39
CA ASN A 126 -13.04 9.64 30.60
C ASN A 126 -12.40 8.81 29.47
N ILE A 127 -11.77 9.45 28.49
CA ILE A 127 -11.19 8.77 27.32
C ILE A 127 -9.71 9.17 27.25
N ASN A 128 -8.81 8.19 27.05
CA ASN A 128 -7.43 8.48 26.70
C ASN A 128 -7.32 8.51 25.17
N PRO A 129 -7.43 9.69 24.53
CA PRO A 129 -7.45 9.80 23.07
C PRO A 129 -6.17 9.26 22.42
N TYR A 130 -5.05 9.26 23.15
CA TYR A 130 -3.78 8.71 22.68
C TYR A 130 -3.82 7.20 22.55
N LEU A 131 -4.47 6.51 23.50
CA LEU A 131 -4.62 5.05 23.46
C LEU A 131 -5.54 4.62 22.31
N ASP A 132 -6.70 5.27 22.18
CA ASP A 132 -7.66 4.98 21.11
C ASP A 132 -7.03 5.24 19.73
N MET A 133 -6.25 6.32 19.61
CA MET A 133 -5.54 6.63 18.38
C MET A 133 -4.47 5.58 18.07
N ALA A 134 -3.68 5.13 19.05
CA ALA A 134 -2.67 4.10 18.84
C ALA A 134 -3.30 2.76 18.39
N VAL A 135 -4.46 2.40 18.95
CA VAL A 135 -5.24 1.23 18.53
C VAL A 135 -5.72 1.37 17.10
N GLU A 136 -6.28 2.52 16.72
CA GLU A 136 -6.73 2.76 15.35
C GLU A 136 -5.59 2.78 14.34
N VAL A 137 -4.44 3.37 14.69
CA VAL A 137 -3.23 3.32 13.86
C VAL A 137 -2.84 1.87 13.56
N ASN A 138 -2.77 1.01 14.60
CA ASN A 138 -2.46 -0.41 14.41
C ASN A 138 -3.50 -1.14 13.55
N LYS A 139 -4.79 -0.80 13.69
CA LYS A 139 -5.85 -1.37 12.86
C LYS A 139 -5.68 -0.99 11.39
N VAL A 140 -5.40 0.28 11.09
CA VAL A 140 -5.15 0.74 9.72
C VAL A 140 -3.90 0.08 9.14
N VAL A 141 -2.81 -0.03 9.91
CA VAL A 141 -1.61 -0.77 9.49
C VAL A 141 -1.94 -2.21 9.11
N ASN A 142 -2.76 -2.89 9.92
CA ASN A 142 -3.17 -4.27 9.63
C ASN A 142 -4.04 -4.38 8.37
N ILE A 143 -4.93 -3.42 8.12
CA ILE A 143 -5.74 -3.38 6.88
C ILE A 143 -4.83 -3.17 5.67
N LEU A 144 -3.92 -2.20 5.74
CA LEU A 144 -2.94 -1.92 4.68
C LEU A 144 -2.03 -3.14 4.41
N TYR A 145 -1.64 -3.86 5.46
CA TYR A 145 -0.82 -5.07 5.33
C TYR A 145 -1.61 -6.23 4.68
N LYS A 146 -2.89 -6.38 5.03
CA LYS A 146 -3.78 -7.35 4.37
C LYS A 146 -4.00 -7.00 2.90
N ASP A 147 -4.08 -5.73 2.54
CA ASP A 147 -4.16 -5.29 1.15
C ASP A 147 -2.89 -5.65 0.36
N LEU A 148 -1.73 -5.63 1.01
CA LEU A 148 -0.46 -6.10 0.45
C LEU A 148 -0.43 -7.63 0.27
N ASN A 149 -0.95 -8.36 1.25
CA ASN A 149 -1.03 -9.82 1.21
C ASN A 149 -2.14 -10.28 0.27
N LEU A 150 -1.76 -10.47 -0.98
CA LEU A 150 -2.53 -11.13 -2.02
C LEU A 150 -2.84 -12.57 -1.60
N LYS A 151 -3.97 -12.77 -0.93
CA LYS A 151 -4.65 -14.06 -0.89
C LYS A 151 -5.82 -14.03 -1.86
#